data_AF-A0A0L6WPQ0-F1
#
_entry.id   AF-A0A0L6WPQ0-F1
#
_cell.length_a   1.000
_cell.length_b   1.000
_cell.length_c   1.000
_cell.angle_alpha   90.00
_cell.angle_beta   90.00
_cell.angle_gamma   90.00
#
_symmetry.space_group_name_H-M   'P 1'
#
loop_
_entity.id
_entity.type
_entity.pdbx_description
1 polymer ?
#
loop_
_entity_poly.entity_id
_entity_poly.type
_entity_poly.pdbx_seq_one_letter_code
_entity_poly.pdbx_strand_id
1 'polypeptide(L)'
;MISHSAIQTSSPAKVSAGNTLPNPFLQIPAWECHLPHCYIVTSTPFNNFLKLQVEIETMDTQQTQIVVALLDSGVTGLFLDTSYVQQHCLTTCPLSGLIPMYNVDGTLNEAGSICSMADLVLCYQDHSEQATFAVTTLGK
;
A
#
# COMPACT_ATOMS: atom_id res chain seq x y z
N MET A 1 -5.62 70.82 45.82
CA MET A 1 -5.52 69.35 45.79
C MET A 1 -5.72 68.94 44.35
N ILE A 2 -4.63 68.90 43.57
CA ILE A 2 -4.67 68.86 42.10
C ILE A 2 -4.57 67.40 41.67
N SER A 3 -5.57 66.98 40.90
CA SER A 3 -5.70 65.64 40.31
C SER A 3 -4.72 65.48 39.15
N HIS A 4 -3.90 64.43 39.19
CA HIS A 4 -3.08 64.00 38.05
C HIS A 4 -3.57 62.63 37.56
N SER A 5 -4.26 62.64 36.42
CA SER A 5 -4.60 61.45 35.64
C SER A 5 -3.33 60.85 35.03
N ALA A 6 -3.08 59.57 35.28
CA ALA A 6 -2.08 58.79 34.55
C ALA A 6 -2.71 58.19 33.28
N ILE A 7 -2.08 58.45 32.14
CA ILE A 7 -2.44 57.92 30.83
C ILE A 7 -1.99 56.45 30.77
N GLN A 8 -2.94 55.53 30.54
CA GLN A 8 -2.65 54.12 30.32
C GLN A 8 -2.52 53.88 28.81
N THR A 9 -1.31 53.57 28.36
CA THR A 9 -1.00 53.26 26.96
C THR A 9 -1.40 51.81 26.65
N SER A 10 -2.22 51.62 25.61
CA SER A 10 -2.57 50.31 25.09
C SER A 10 -1.40 49.72 24.28
N SER A 11 -1.02 48.48 24.60
CA SER A 11 -0.07 47.69 23.80
C SER A 11 -0.74 47.19 22.50
N PRO A 12 0.00 47.01 21.40
CA PRO A 12 -0.58 46.66 20.10
C PRO A 12 -1.06 45.21 20.08
N ALA A 13 -2.18 44.98 19.38
CA ALA A 13 -2.81 43.69 19.21
C ALA A 13 -1.87 42.67 18.54
N LYS A 14 -1.76 41.49 19.15
CA LYS A 14 -1.13 40.30 18.57
C LYS A 14 -1.99 39.83 17.40
N VAL A 15 -1.52 40.03 16.17
CA VAL A 15 -2.11 39.45 14.95
C VAL A 15 -2.12 37.93 15.12
N SER A 16 -3.32 37.37 15.27
CA SER A 16 -3.52 35.92 15.25
C SER A 16 -3.28 35.43 13.83
N ALA A 17 -2.24 34.61 13.65
CA ALA A 17 -2.01 33.86 12.43
C ALA A 17 -3.30 33.09 12.08
N GLY A 18 -3.72 33.22 10.81
CA GLY A 18 -4.96 32.66 10.32
C GLY A 18 -5.01 31.15 10.49
N ASN A 19 -6.19 30.65 10.85
CA ASN A 19 -6.51 29.24 10.83
C ASN A 19 -6.57 28.79 9.36
N THR A 20 -5.45 28.32 8.83
CA THR A 20 -5.43 27.61 7.54
C THR A 20 -6.27 26.34 7.70
N LEU A 21 -7.42 26.30 7.03
CA LEU A 21 -8.20 25.07 6.89
C LEU A 21 -7.31 23.99 6.24
N PRO A 22 -7.29 22.75 6.76
CA PRO A 22 -6.54 21.68 6.13
C PRO A 22 -7.05 21.47 4.71
N ASN A 23 -6.10 21.43 3.79
CA ASN A 23 -6.32 21.24 2.36
C ASN A 23 -6.98 19.87 2.10
N PRO A 24 -8.10 19.78 1.35
CA PRO A 24 -8.84 18.52 1.15
C PRO A 24 -8.17 17.54 0.17
N PHE A 25 -6.89 17.73 -0.18
CA PHE A 25 -6.15 16.70 -0.89
C PHE A 25 -5.98 15.51 0.05
N LEU A 26 -6.60 14.39 -0.33
CA LEU A 26 -6.46 13.05 0.24
C LEU A 26 -5.06 12.90 0.84
N GLN A 27 -4.96 12.90 2.18
CA GLN A 27 -3.70 12.64 2.85
C GLN A 27 -3.35 11.18 2.54
N ILE A 28 -2.47 10.98 1.55
CA ILE A 28 -1.91 9.67 1.25
C ILE A 28 -1.29 9.15 2.55
N PRO A 29 -1.78 8.01 3.08
CA PRO A 29 -1.21 7.42 4.28
C PRO A 29 0.29 7.19 4.12
N ALA A 30 1.07 7.39 5.19
CA ALA A 30 2.52 7.26 5.12
C ALA A 30 3.00 5.89 4.58
N TRP A 31 2.23 4.82 4.81
CA TRP A 31 2.56 3.49 4.29
C TRP A 31 2.44 3.42 2.76
N GLU A 32 1.47 4.12 2.15
CA GLU A 32 1.25 4.15 0.70
C GLU A 32 2.40 4.90 -0.02
N CYS A 33 3.05 5.86 0.64
CA CYS A 33 4.21 6.58 0.12
C CYS A 33 5.46 5.70 -0.10
N HIS A 34 5.51 4.51 0.49
CA HIS A 34 6.65 3.58 0.36
C HIS A 34 6.41 2.52 -0.73
N LEU A 35 5.22 2.49 -1.33
CA LEU A 35 4.90 1.53 -2.38
C LEU A 35 5.58 1.91 -3.70
N PRO A 36 5.85 0.93 -4.57
CA PRO A 36 6.31 1.19 -5.92
C PRO A 36 5.35 2.12 -6.68
N HIS A 37 5.90 3.05 -7.46
CA HIS A 37 5.10 3.90 -8.35
C HIS A 37 4.50 3.15 -9.55
N CYS A 38 5.08 2.00 -9.90
CA CYS A 38 4.58 1.10 -10.92
C CYS A 38 5.10 -0.32 -10.69
N TYR A 39 4.38 -1.28 -11.24
CA TYR A 39 4.77 -2.68 -11.29
C TYR A 39 5.14 -3.07 -12.73
N ILE A 40 6.17 -3.90 -12.88
CA ILE A 40 6.58 -4.43 -14.18
C ILE A 40 6.52 -5.96 -14.09
N VAL A 41 5.86 -6.60 -15.05
CA VAL A 41 5.66 -8.05 -15.09
C VAL A 41 6.04 -8.64 -16.44
N THR A 42 6.71 -9.80 -16.44
CA THR A 42 6.93 -10.59 -17.65
C THR A 42 5.69 -11.42 -17.98
N SER A 43 5.20 -11.34 -19.22
CA SER A 43 4.09 -12.17 -19.73
C SER A 43 4.58 -13.36 -20.58
N THR A 44 5.86 -13.70 -20.50
CA THR A 44 6.44 -14.79 -21.28
C THR A 44 5.84 -16.14 -20.87
N PRO A 45 5.21 -16.89 -21.79
CA PRO A 45 4.62 -18.19 -21.47
C PRO A 45 5.75 -19.19 -21.19
N PHE A 46 6.13 -19.30 -19.93
CA PHE A 46 7.06 -20.32 -19.48
C PHE A 46 6.27 -21.52 -18.97
N ASN A 47 6.70 -22.72 -19.36
CA ASN A 47 6.10 -23.96 -18.88
C ASN A 47 6.76 -24.48 -17.59
N ASN A 48 7.79 -23.77 -17.10
CA ASN A 48 8.64 -24.18 -15.99
C ASN A 48 8.65 -23.09 -14.91
N PHE A 49 7.57 -23.00 -14.14
CA PHE A 49 7.54 -22.16 -12.95
C PHE A 49 8.14 -22.90 -11.76
N LEU A 50 8.97 -22.21 -10.98
CA LEU A 50 9.42 -22.72 -9.69
C LEU A 50 8.29 -22.50 -8.68
N LYS A 51 7.71 -23.61 -8.23
CA LYS A 51 6.62 -23.63 -7.26
C LYS A 51 7.18 -23.90 -5.87
N LEU A 52 6.90 -23.02 -4.92
CA LEU A 52 7.28 -23.15 -3.52
C LEU A 52 6.03 -23.34 -2.68
N GLN A 53 6.05 -24.35 -1.82
CA GLN A 53 5.04 -24.46 -0.77
C GLN A 53 5.45 -23.54 0.37
N VAL A 54 4.64 -22.51 0.62
CA VAL A 54 4.86 -21.49 1.64
C VAL A 54 3.65 -21.45 2.55
N GLU A 55 3.82 -20.92 3.75
CA GLU A 55 2.72 -20.60 4.64
C GLU A 55 2.51 -19.10 4.62
N ILE A 56 1.25 -18.66 4.55
CA ILE A 56 0.87 -17.27 4.73
C ILE A 56 0.02 -17.15 5.99
N GLU A 57 0.25 -16.10 6.75
CA GLU A 57 -0.52 -15.77 7.95
C GLU A 57 -1.15 -14.39 7.80
N THR A 58 -2.44 -14.28 8.11
CA THR A 58 -3.15 -13.01 8.11
C THR A 58 -2.80 -12.18 9.35
N MET A 59 -2.49 -10.91 9.18
CA MET A 59 -2.07 -10.03 10.29
C MET A 59 -3.18 -9.77 11.33
N ASP A 60 -4.45 -9.82 10.92
CA ASP A 60 -5.61 -9.49 11.76
C ASP A 60 -6.17 -10.68 12.53
N THR A 61 -6.27 -11.84 11.88
CA THR A 61 -6.85 -13.06 12.50
C THR A 61 -5.81 -14.09 12.92
N GLN A 62 -4.53 -13.91 12.54
CA GLN A 62 -3.45 -14.91 12.70
C GLN A 62 -3.81 -16.27 12.09
N GLN A 63 -4.74 -16.31 11.12
CA GLN A 63 -5.06 -17.52 10.40
C GLN A 63 -3.94 -17.86 9.43
N THR A 64 -3.43 -19.08 9.52
CA THR A 64 -2.35 -19.55 8.64
C THR A 64 -2.87 -20.53 7.59
N GLN A 65 -2.27 -20.46 6.40
CA GLN A 65 -2.67 -21.26 5.25
C GLN A 65 -1.44 -21.64 4.44
N ILE A 66 -1.34 -22.93 4.09
CA ILE A 66 -0.27 -23.40 3.21
C ILE A 66 -0.72 -23.21 1.76
N VAL A 67 0.07 -22.45 0.99
CA VAL A 67 -0.21 -22.10 -0.40
C VAL A 67 0.97 -22.47 -1.29
N VAL A 68 0.70 -22.62 -2.59
CA VAL A 68 1.74 -22.75 -3.60
C VAL A 68 2.00 -21.37 -4.20
N ALA A 69 3.17 -20.82 -3.92
CA ALA A 69 3.65 -19.57 -4.51
C ALA A 69 4.52 -19.83 -5.73
N LEU A 70 4.49 -18.92 -6.71
CA LEU A 70 5.40 -18.92 -7.84
C LEU A 70 6.60 -18.03 -7.50
N LEU A 71 7.81 -18.58 -7.59
CA LEU A 71 9.03 -17.77 -7.54
C LEU A 71 9.36 -17.30 -8.96
N ASP A 72 9.20 -16.00 -9.20
CA ASP A 72 9.38 -15.38 -10.50
C ASP A 72 10.34 -14.19 -10.42
N SER A 73 11.45 -14.27 -11.15
CA SER A 73 12.42 -13.18 -11.25
C SER A 73 12.01 -12.09 -12.27
N GLY A 74 10.97 -12.33 -13.05
CA GLY A 74 10.45 -11.44 -14.07
C GLY A 74 9.38 -10.46 -13.59
N VAL A 75 9.06 -10.47 -12.29
CA VAL A 75 8.09 -9.54 -11.70
C VAL A 75 8.75 -8.66 -10.64
N THR A 76 8.39 -7.38 -10.63
CA THR A 76 8.84 -6.46 -9.59
C THR A 76 7.89 -6.56 -8.40
N GLY A 77 8.19 -7.37 -7.39
CA GLY A 77 7.42 -7.39 -6.13
C GLY A 77 6.56 -8.63 -5.92
N LEU A 78 5.68 -8.56 -4.92
CA LEU A 78 4.86 -9.67 -4.45
C LEU A 78 3.41 -9.46 -4.86
N PHE A 79 2.78 -10.51 -5.39
CA PHE A 79 1.42 -10.44 -5.90
C PHE A 79 0.56 -11.52 -5.26
N LEU A 80 -0.71 -11.17 -5.05
CA LEU A 80 -1.72 -12.08 -4.53
C LEU A 80 -2.93 -12.08 -5.45
N ASP A 81 -3.41 -13.27 -5.79
CA ASP A 81 -4.52 -13.41 -6.73
C ASP A 81 -5.84 -12.91 -6.12
N THR A 82 -6.58 -12.14 -6.90
CA THR A 82 -7.86 -11.55 -6.47
C THR A 82 -8.89 -12.62 -6.12
N SER A 83 -8.93 -13.74 -6.85
CA SER A 83 -9.86 -14.83 -6.54
C SER A 83 -9.48 -15.53 -5.24
N TYR A 84 -8.18 -15.65 -4.95
CA TYR A 84 -7.70 -16.17 -3.67
C TYR A 84 -8.10 -15.27 -2.49
N VAL A 85 -7.90 -13.95 -2.63
CA VAL A 85 -8.35 -12.97 -1.62
C VAL A 85 -9.84 -13.11 -1.33
N GLN A 86 -10.67 -13.20 -2.38
CA GLN A 86 -12.12 -13.32 -2.23
C GLN A 86 -12.54 -14.66 -1.62
N GLN A 87 -11.96 -15.77 -2.09
CA GLN A 87 -12.28 -17.11 -1.60
C GLN A 87 -11.97 -17.29 -0.12
N HIS A 88 -10.89 -16.67 0.35
CA HIS A 88 -10.39 -16.79 1.71
C HIS A 88 -10.74 -15.59 2.60
N CYS A 89 -11.56 -14.65 2.11
CA CYS A 89 -11.99 -13.44 2.81
C CYS A 89 -10.83 -12.65 3.43
N LEU A 90 -9.71 -12.54 2.71
CA LEU A 90 -8.52 -11.87 3.23
C LEU A 90 -8.75 -10.36 3.34
N THR A 91 -8.30 -9.77 4.44
CA THR A 91 -8.34 -8.32 4.63
C THR A 91 -7.37 -7.63 3.68
N THR A 92 -7.86 -6.61 2.97
CA THR A 92 -7.06 -5.78 2.06
C THR A 92 -7.16 -4.30 2.40
N CYS A 93 -6.09 -3.56 2.19
CA CYS A 93 -6.02 -2.12 2.32
C CYS A 93 -6.22 -1.46 0.94
N PRO A 94 -7.32 -0.72 0.70
CA PRO A 94 -7.49 0.02 -0.56
C PRO A 94 -6.47 1.16 -0.66
N LEU A 95 -5.99 1.42 -1.87
CA LEU A 95 -5.09 2.53 -2.17
C LEU A 95 -5.85 3.83 -2.41
N SER A 96 -5.23 4.95 -2.06
CA SER A 96 -5.73 6.27 -2.39
C SER A 96 -5.55 6.59 -3.88
N GLY A 97 -4.51 6.02 -4.50
CA GLY A 97 -4.23 6.12 -5.93
C GLY A 97 -3.93 4.77 -6.58
N LEU A 98 -4.32 4.60 -7.84
CA LEU A 98 -4.02 3.40 -8.60
C LEU A 98 -2.52 3.30 -8.90
N ILE A 99 -1.92 2.13 -8.68
CA ILE A 99 -0.54 1.86 -9.11
C ILE A 99 -0.59 1.12 -10.46
N PRO A 100 -0.09 1.72 -11.56
CA PRO A 100 -0.13 1.08 -12.87
C PRO A 100 0.78 -0.15 -12.91
N MET A 101 0.31 -1.18 -13.62
CA MET A 101 1.08 -2.38 -13.91
C MET A 101 1.36 -2.46 -15.41
N TYR A 102 2.62 -2.65 -15.76
CA TYR A 102 3.09 -2.71 -17.14
C TYR A 102 3.69 -4.08 -17.44
N ASN A 103 3.58 -4.49 -18.70
CA ASN A 103 4.38 -5.58 -19.23
C ASN A 103 5.82 -5.10 -19.46
N VAL A 104 6.77 -6.03 -19.61
CA VAL A 104 8.18 -5.71 -19.90
C VAL A 104 8.37 -4.91 -21.21
N ASP A 105 7.47 -5.04 -22.17
CA ASP A 105 7.48 -4.25 -23.42
C ASP A 105 6.94 -2.81 -23.24
N GLY A 106 6.50 -2.46 -22.03
CA GLY A 106 6.01 -1.13 -21.66
C GLY A 106 4.51 -0.91 -21.90
N THR A 107 3.76 -1.90 -22.41
CA THR A 107 2.29 -1.77 -22.51
C THR A 107 1.65 -1.92 -21.14
N LEU A 108 0.44 -1.37 -20.95
CA LEU A 108 -0.35 -1.66 -19.76
C LEU A 108 -0.65 -3.16 -19.69
N ASN A 109 -0.62 -3.71 -18.48
CA ASN A 109 -0.99 -5.09 -18.25
C ASN A 109 -2.51 -5.27 -18.36
N GLU A 110 -2.94 -6.41 -18.89
CA GLU A 110 -4.37 -6.76 -19.08
C GLU A 110 -5.16 -6.86 -17.77
N ALA A 111 -4.50 -7.21 -16.66
CA ALA A 111 -5.13 -7.20 -15.34
C ALA A 111 -5.38 -5.78 -14.81
N GLY A 112 -4.87 -4.75 -15.50
CA GLY A 112 -5.06 -3.34 -15.14
C GLY A 112 -4.11 -2.88 -14.02
N SER A 113 -4.55 -1.86 -13.30
CA SER A 113 -3.80 -1.24 -12.20
C SER A 113 -4.11 -1.90 -10.86
N ILE A 114 -3.16 -1.81 -9.92
CA ILE A 114 -3.37 -2.24 -8.54
C ILE A 114 -4.21 -1.20 -7.80
N CYS A 115 -5.25 -1.67 -7.11
CA CYS A 115 -6.19 -0.85 -6.34
C CYS A 115 -6.13 -1.13 -4.83
N SER A 116 -5.53 -2.25 -4.42
CA SER A 116 -5.44 -2.66 -3.03
C SER A 116 -4.21 -3.51 -2.76
N MET A 117 -3.79 -3.51 -1.50
CA MET A 117 -2.69 -4.30 -0.98
C MET A 117 -3.19 -5.26 0.10
N ALA A 118 -2.48 -6.36 0.33
CA ALA A 118 -2.69 -7.26 1.47
C ALA A 118 -1.39 -7.37 2.27
N ASP A 119 -1.43 -7.09 3.57
CA ASP A 119 -0.31 -7.32 4.48
C ASP A 119 -0.44 -8.70 5.11
N LEU A 120 0.56 -9.56 4.90
CA LEU A 120 0.60 -10.93 5.39
C LEU A 120 1.98 -11.23 5.97
N VAL A 121 2.08 -12.22 6.84
CA VAL A 121 3.38 -12.85 7.15
C VAL A 121 3.58 -14.00 6.19
N LEU A 122 4.67 -13.97 5.42
CA LEU A 122 5.12 -15.05 4.56
C LEU A 122 6.14 -15.89 5.32
N CYS A 123 5.86 -17.18 5.46
CA CYS A 123 6.70 -18.15 6.14
C CYS A 123 7.21 -19.19 5.13
N TYR A 124 8.52 -19.38 5.09
CA TYR A 124 9.18 -20.44 4.33
C TYR A 124 10.33 -21.02 5.13
N GLN A 125 10.21 -22.31 5.49
CA GLN A 125 11.15 -23.00 6.36
C GLN A 125 11.29 -22.29 7.71
N ASP A 126 12.49 -21.86 8.08
CA ASP A 126 12.82 -21.15 9.31
C ASP A 126 12.80 -19.62 9.15
N HIS A 127 12.34 -19.11 8.01
CA HIS A 127 12.22 -17.68 7.73
C HIS A 127 10.76 -17.22 7.70
N SER A 128 10.51 -16.08 8.35
CA SER A 128 9.23 -15.40 8.34
C SER A 128 9.44 -13.91 8.09
N GLU A 129 8.65 -13.34 7.18
CA GLU A 129 8.72 -11.92 6.82
C GLU A 129 7.31 -11.34 6.72
N GLN A 130 7.09 -10.20 7.37
CA GLN A 130 5.89 -9.40 7.10
C GLN A 130 6.06 -8.69 5.76
N ALA A 131 5.15 -8.95 4.82
CA ALA A 131 5.24 -8.46 3.46
C ALA A 131 3.90 -7.93 2.95
N THR A 132 3.98 -6.92 2.10
CA THR A 132 2.84 -6.30 1.43
C THR A 132 2.71 -6.86 0.02
N PHE A 133 1.55 -7.43 -0.30
CA PHE A 133 1.24 -8.05 -1.58
C PHE A 133 0.30 -7.17 -2.40
N ALA A 134 0.64 -6.93 -3.65
CA ALA A 134 -0.24 -6.29 -4.62
C ALA A 134 -1.36 -7.25 -5.04
N VAL A 135 -2.61 -6.85 -4.82
CA VAL A 135 -3.77 -7.66 -5.21
C VAL A 135 -4.08 -7.41 -6.68
N THR A 136 -4.04 -8.47 -7.48
CA THR A 136 -4.31 -8.40 -8.92
C THR A 136 -4.86 -9.72 -9.45
N THR A 137 -5.32 -9.74 -10.71
CA THR A 137 -5.69 -10.99 -11.37
C THR A 137 -4.44 -11.62 -11.94
N LEU A 138 -4.07 -12.81 -11.45
CA LEU A 138 -2.92 -13.54 -12.00
C LEU A 138 -3.34 -14.37 -13.22
N GLY A 139 -2.41 -14.56 -14.15
CA GLY A 139 -2.60 -15.44 -15.31
C GLY A 139 -2.85 -16.88 -14.86
N LYS A 140 -3.69 -17.61 -15.60
CA LYS A 140 -3.99 -19.04 -15.37
C LYS A 140 -2.97 -19.96 -16.02
#